data_AF-A0A819I118-F1
#
_entry.id   AF-A0A819I118-F1
#
_cell.length_a   1.000
_cell.length_b   1.000
_cell.length_c   1.000
_cell.angle_alpha   90.00
_cell.angle_beta   90.00
_cell.angle_gamma   90.00
#
_symmetry.space_group_name_H-M   'P 1'
#
loop_
_entity.id
_entity.type
_entity.pdbx_description
1 polymer ?
#
loop_
_entity_poly.entity_id
_entity_poly.type
_entity_poly.pdbx_seq_one_letter_code
_entity_poly.pdbx_strand_id
1 'polypeptide(L)'
;MESGTEISKEASDMILLDNDFASIIEAIETGRLLSDNLKKVAVYLLPGGSWSQIWPVFFYLWFGVPLALSAFLATVFCMLNDVFMSLAMITEKPERDIMSRPPLIRSKDHLLNWKLLLHAYMFVGNLECFTEFFCFCYYWIDNGVPFYSFIFTFENFGSDLTDKYSRDELTIMTYVAQSVYYCSVCLFQFFNYFATRTRHTSILEHNPIWGKGRNWIVFGATIISASIQLLITKVRWFNDVFHTGPVSVKYVIPALGFGMLWLILDELRKWCIRKYPCGFLGKIACLGAAVAGYAGHRISGLGRITGLDPASPFFENTDPIVRLDPSDAKFVDIIHTDGSPTLLLGFGTLTQVGDVDFYPNGGMNQRSCDKTSAKLIHAILNLGPLDIFGPMDIQ
;
A
#
# COMPACT_ATOMS: atom_id res chain seq x y z
N MET A 1 22.87 13.82 -43.35
CA MET A 1 22.68 14.53 -42.08
C MET A 1 24.05 14.73 -41.48
N GLU A 2 24.47 15.98 -41.26
CA GLU A 2 25.74 16.28 -40.60
C GLU A 2 25.65 15.84 -39.13
N SER A 3 26.63 15.05 -38.67
CA SER A 3 26.70 14.64 -37.26
C SER A 3 27.19 15.81 -36.41
N GLY A 4 26.75 15.88 -35.15
CA GLY A 4 27.25 16.89 -34.20
C GLY A 4 28.77 16.90 -34.08
N THR A 5 29.34 18.08 -33.78
CA THR A 5 30.79 18.23 -33.57
C THR A 5 31.25 17.42 -32.36
N GLU A 6 32.51 16.97 -32.35
CA GLU A 6 33.07 16.20 -31.22
C GLU A 6 32.95 16.94 -29.88
N ILE A 7 33.16 18.26 -29.88
CA ILE A 7 32.97 19.10 -28.69
C ILE A 7 31.51 19.04 -28.19
N SER A 8 30.53 19.02 -29.09
CA SER A 8 29.11 18.93 -28.70
C SER A 8 28.76 17.55 -28.16
N LYS A 9 29.39 16.48 -28.69
CA LYS A 9 29.22 15.12 -28.18
C LYS A 9 29.79 14.99 -26.77
N GLU A 10 31.01 15.50 -26.54
CA GLU A 10 31.66 15.47 -25.23
C GLU A 10 30.92 16.31 -24.17
N ALA A 11 30.26 17.41 -24.57
CA ALA A 11 29.49 18.26 -23.65
C ALA A 11 28.08 17.75 -23.33
N SER A 12 27.60 16.70 -24.03
CA SER A 12 26.22 16.22 -23.92
C SER A 12 26.07 15.02 -22.96
N ASP A 13 24.99 15.00 -22.17
CA ASP A 13 24.68 13.87 -21.28
C ASP A 13 24.09 12.66 -22.03
N MET A 14 23.62 12.86 -23.26
CA MET A 14 23.01 11.82 -24.10
C MET A 14 23.31 12.09 -25.57
N ILE A 15 23.87 11.09 -26.26
CA ILE A 15 24.24 11.15 -27.68
C ILE A 15 23.36 10.15 -28.45
N LEU A 16 22.75 10.61 -29.55
CA LEU A 16 21.97 9.77 -30.45
C LEU A 16 22.89 9.20 -31.55
N LEU A 17 23.13 7.88 -31.53
CA LEU A 17 24.03 7.22 -32.48
C LEU A 17 23.41 7.03 -33.87
N ASP A 18 22.09 6.88 -33.92
CA ASP A 18 21.26 6.74 -35.11
C ASP A 18 20.94 8.09 -35.79
N ASN A 19 21.20 9.21 -35.11
CA ASN A 19 20.80 10.57 -35.50
C ASN A 19 19.28 10.71 -35.74
N ASP A 20 18.44 9.87 -35.12
CA ASP A 20 16.98 9.96 -35.23
C ASP A 20 16.40 10.69 -34.01
N PHE A 21 15.65 11.76 -34.27
CA PHE A 21 14.96 12.50 -33.21
C PHE A 21 13.80 11.70 -32.58
N ALA A 22 13.31 10.64 -33.24
CA ALA A 22 12.32 9.74 -32.65
C ALA A 22 12.82 9.10 -31.34
N SER A 23 14.12 8.85 -31.23
CA SER A 23 14.77 8.29 -30.04
C SER A 23 14.61 9.16 -28.79
N ILE A 24 14.38 10.48 -28.96
CA ILE A 24 14.05 11.38 -27.83
C ILE A 24 12.67 11.07 -27.27
N ILE A 25 11.69 10.76 -28.12
CA ILE A 25 10.32 10.44 -27.70
C ILE A 25 10.33 9.12 -26.92
N GLU A 26 11.05 8.11 -27.44
CA GLU A 26 11.23 6.82 -26.76
C GLU A 26 11.97 6.97 -25.42
N ALA A 27 12.99 7.83 -25.36
CA ALA A 27 13.71 8.13 -24.11
C ALA A 27 12.80 8.80 -23.07
N ILE A 28 11.92 9.72 -23.48
CA ILE A 28 10.94 10.36 -22.59
C ILE A 28 9.92 9.32 -22.08
N GLU A 29 9.43 8.44 -22.95
CA GLU A 29 8.51 7.36 -22.58
C GLU A 29 9.16 6.42 -21.55
N THR A 30 10.38 5.96 -21.83
CA THR A 30 11.14 5.06 -20.95
C THR A 30 11.48 5.72 -19.61
N GLY A 31 11.89 7.00 -19.61
CA GLY A 31 12.17 7.74 -18.38
C GLY A 31 10.93 7.92 -17.50
N ARG A 32 9.77 8.19 -18.11
CA ARG A 32 8.47 8.27 -17.42
C ARG A 32 8.05 6.92 -16.83
N LEU A 33 8.25 5.83 -17.57
CA LEU A 33 7.98 4.47 -17.10
C LEU A 33 8.86 4.09 -15.91
N LEU A 34 10.17 4.35 -16.02
CA LEU A 34 11.13 4.07 -14.95
C LEU A 34 10.77 4.81 -13.65
N SER A 35 10.39 6.09 -13.73
CA SER A 35 9.99 6.86 -12.56
C SER A 35 8.77 6.28 -11.84
N ASP A 36 7.77 5.80 -12.59
CA ASP A 36 6.60 5.15 -11.99
C ASP A 36 6.94 3.78 -11.41
N ASN A 37 7.78 3.00 -12.09
CA ASN A 37 8.21 1.69 -11.61
C ASN A 37 9.08 1.80 -10.34
N LEU A 38 9.94 2.82 -10.23
CA LEU A 38 10.68 3.11 -9.00
C LEU A 38 9.77 3.41 -7.81
N LYS A 39 8.64 4.09 -8.02
CA LYS A 39 7.63 4.28 -6.96
C LYS A 39 7.02 2.96 -6.51
N LYS A 40 6.74 2.04 -7.43
CA LYS A 40 6.23 0.70 -7.11
C LYS A 40 7.24 -0.10 -6.30
N VAL A 41 8.51 -0.09 -6.74
CA VAL A 41 9.62 -0.74 -6.03
C VAL A 41 9.74 -0.22 -4.61
N ALA A 42 9.61 1.08 -4.39
CA ALA A 42 9.64 1.64 -3.04
C ALA A 42 8.47 1.14 -2.17
N VAL A 43 7.24 1.10 -2.72
CA VAL A 43 6.08 0.57 -1.96
C VAL A 43 6.23 -0.93 -1.66
N TYR A 44 6.93 -1.68 -2.51
CA TYR A 44 7.24 -3.09 -2.29
C TYR A 44 8.32 -3.31 -1.22
N LEU A 45 9.42 -2.55 -1.27
CA LEU A 45 10.58 -2.76 -0.39
C LEU A 45 10.40 -2.19 1.01
N LEU A 46 9.74 -1.04 1.17
CA LEU A 46 9.67 -0.35 2.46
C LEU A 46 8.93 -1.14 3.57
N PRO A 47 7.80 -1.82 3.30
CA PRO A 47 7.07 -2.60 4.32
C PRO A 47 7.93 -3.73 4.91
N GLY A 48 8.36 -4.70 4.10
CA GLY A 48 9.13 -5.85 4.56
C GLY A 48 10.60 -5.51 4.89
N GLY A 49 11.22 -4.64 4.09
CA GLY A 49 12.64 -4.28 4.19
C GLY A 49 12.97 -3.32 5.34
N SER A 50 11.98 -2.70 5.97
CA SER A 50 12.22 -1.72 7.04
C SER A 50 11.21 -1.80 8.17
N TRP A 51 9.91 -1.76 7.88
CA TRP A 51 8.88 -1.72 8.92
C TRP A 51 8.81 -3.04 9.68
N SER A 52 8.62 -4.14 8.96
CA SER A 52 8.58 -5.49 9.54
C SER A 52 9.82 -5.80 10.37
N GLN A 53 11.01 -5.33 9.99
CA GLN A 53 12.27 -5.65 10.68
C GLN A 53 12.53 -4.84 11.95
N ILE A 54 12.00 -3.63 12.04
CA ILE A 54 12.14 -2.79 13.25
C ILE A 54 11.32 -3.36 14.41
N TRP A 55 10.15 -3.95 14.12
CA TRP A 55 9.25 -4.46 15.17
C TRP A 55 9.84 -5.60 16.02
N PRO A 56 10.51 -6.64 15.49
CA PRO A 56 11.23 -7.64 16.28
C PRO A 56 12.18 -7.04 17.32
N VAL A 57 12.95 -6.03 16.94
CA VAL A 57 13.88 -5.34 17.84
C VAL A 57 13.12 -4.49 18.86
N PHE A 58 12.06 -3.80 18.42
CA PHE A 58 11.19 -3.03 19.30
C PHE A 58 10.56 -3.93 20.39
N PHE A 59 9.98 -5.06 19.99
CA PHE A 59 9.36 -5.99 20.94
C PHE A 59 10.38 -6.64 21.87
N TYR A 60 11.56 -7.01 21.35
CA TYR A 60 12.67 -7.51 22.17
C TYR A 60 13.08 -6.48 23.24
N LEU A 61 13.30 -5.22 22.87
CA LEU A 61 13.77 -4.18 23.78
C LEU A 61 12.73 -3.78 24.85
N TRP A 62 11.47 -3.61 24.46
CA TRP A 62 10.43 -3.07 25.34
C TRP A 62 9.68 -4.15 26.12
N PHE A 63 9.47 -5.31 25.52
CA PHE A 63 8.67 -6.39 26.10
C PHE A 63 9.51 -7.62 26.47
N GLY A 64 10.81 -7.63 26.24
CA GLY A 64 11.70 -8.72 26.66
C GLY A 64 11.35 -10.09 26.05
N VAL A 65 10.63 -10.13 24.93
CA VAL A 65 10.30 -11.36 24.19
C VAL A 65 11.52 -11.85 23.41
N PRO A 66 11.66 -13.15 23.13
CA PRO A 66 12.74 -13.67 22.31
C PRO A 66 12.79 -12.97 20.95
N LEU A 67 14.00 -12.69 20.47
CA LEU A 67 14.20 -11.96 19.22
C LEU A 67 13.54 -12.71 18.05
N ALA A 68 12.50 -12.12 17.47
CA ALA A 68 11.69 -12.78 16.44
C ALA A 68 12.39 -12.88 15.07
N LEU A 69 13.36 -12.01 14.79
CA LEU A 69 14.14 -12.02 13.56
C LEU A 69 15.61 -11.70 13.86
N SER A 70 16.53 -12.58 13.45
CA SER A 70 17.95 -12.35 13.62
C SER A 70 18.48 -11.34 12.58
N ALA A 71 19.54 -10.61 12.92
CA ALA A 71 20.19 -9.66 12.01
C ALA A 71 20.70 -10.34 10.73
N PHE A 72 21.14 -11.60 10.82
CA PHE A 72 21.54 -12.40 9.66
C PHE A 72 20.36 -12.63 8.71
N LEU A 73 19.22 -13.13 9.22
CA LEU A 73 18.04 -13.39 8.40
C LEU A 73 17.46 -12.10 7.79
N ALA A 74 17.48 -11.00 8.54
CA ALA A 74 17.10 -9.67 8.04
C ALA A 74 18.01 -9.21 6.87
N THR A 75 19.33 -9.41 7.00
CA THR A 75 20.30 -9.07 5.95
C THR A 75 20.10 -9.93 4.69
N VAL A 76 19.93 -11.25 4.87
CA VAL A 76 19.64 -12.20 3.78
C VAL A 76 18.34 -11.81 3.07
N PHE A 77 17.32 -11.41 3.82
CA PHE A 77 16.07 -10.95 3.24
C PHE A 77 16.27 -9.71 2.34
N CYS A 78 16.87 -8.63 2.87
CA CYS A 78 17.06 -7.38 2.13
C CYS A 78 18.03 -7.47 0.96
N MET A 79 19.12 -8.22 1.11
CA MET A 79 20.21 -8.24 0.12
C MET A 79 20.10 -9.38 -0.89
N LEU A 80 19.33 -10.44 -0.60
CA LEU A 80 19.23 -11.61 -1.48
C LEU A 80 17.81 -11.85 -1.98
N ASN A 81 16.81 -11.96 -1.10
CA ASN A 81 15.46 -12.32 -1.54
C ASN A 81 14.77 -11.19 -2.32
N ASP A 82 14.70 -10.01 -1.72
CA ASP A 82 13.90 -8.91 -2.25
C ASP A 82 14.57 -8.20 -3.45
N VAL A 83 15.87 -8.43 -3.68
CA VAL A 83 16.59 -7.86 -4.83
C VAL A 83 16.03 -8.38 -6.15
N PHE A 84 15.82 -9.70 -6.28
CA PHE A 84 15.34 -10.26 -7.54
C PHE A 84 13.89 -9.87 -7.83
N MET A 85 13.04 -9.83 -6.80
CA MET A 85 11.65 -9.39 -6.96
C MET A 85 11.57 -7.90 -7.30
N SER A 86 12.34 -7.04 -6.63
CA SER A 86 12.38 -5.61 -6.97
C SER A 86 12.90 -5.33 -8.38
N LEU A 87 13.91 -6.07 -8.85
CA LEU A 87 14.38 -6.00 -10.24
C LEU A 87 13.27 -6.37 -11.24
N ALA A 88 12.47 -7.41 -10.93
CA ALA A 88 11.34 -7.78 -11.76
C ALA A 88 10.24 -6.69 -11.79
N MET A 89 10.11 -5.87 -10.75
CA MET A 89 9.17 -4.75 -10.72
C MET A 89 9.62 -3.55 -11.57
N ILE A 90 10.94 -3.35 -11.74
CA ILE A 90 11.48 -2.29 -12.59
C ILE A 90 11.11 -2.52 -14.07
N THR A 91 10.99 -3.78 -14.49
CA THR A 91 10.65 -4.16 -15.87
C THR A 91 9.14 -4.17 -16.17
N GLU A 92 8.32 -3.69 -15.24
CA GLU A 92 6.88 -3.62 -15.45
C GLU A 92 6.48 -2.64 -16.56
N LYS A 93 5.38 -2.96 -17.21
CA LYS A 93 4.85 -2.18 -18.34
C LYS A 93 3.96 -1.02 -17.86
N PRO A 94 3.75 0.01 -18.68
CA PRO A 94 2.89 1.13 -18.32
C PRO A 94 1.42 0.69 -18.18
N GLU A 95 0.77 1.12 -17.09
CA GLU A 95 -0.65 0.82 -16.80
C GLU A 95 -1.63 1.59 -17.71
N ARG A 96 -1.20 2.76 -18.22
CA ARG A 96 -1.99 3.69 -19.04
C ARG A 96 -1.05 4.46 -19.95
N ASP A 97 -1.61 5.19 -20.91
CA ASP A 97 -0.82 6.05 -21.79
C ASP A 97 -0.08 7.14 -20.98
N ILE A 98 1.23 6.93 -20.80
CA ILE A 98 2.12 7.80 -20.03
C ILE A 98 2.57 9.03 -20.82
N MET A 99 2.32 9.10 -22.13
CA MET A 99 2.68 10.24 -22.97
C MET A 99 1.62 11.34 -22.90
N SER A 100 0.36 10.98 -22.65
CA SER A 100 -0.75 11.92 -22.49
C SER A 100 -0.69 12.82 -21.24
N ARG A 101 0.09 12.45 -20.21
CA ARG A 101 0.19 13.23 -18.96
C ARG A 101 1.22 14.38 -19.08
N PRO A 102 0.99 15.52 -18.39
CA PRO A 102 1.95 16.62 -18.32
C PRO A 102 3.25 16.20 -17.59
N PRO A 103 4.36 16.92 -17.81
CA PRO A 103 5.62 16.65 -17.11
C PRO A 103 5.50 16.91 -15.60
N LEU A 104 6.25 16.11 -14.82
CA LEU A 104 6.27 16.22 -13.36
C LEU A 104 6.91 17.52 -12.91
N ILE A 105 6.32 18.18 -11.91
CA ILE A 105 6.89 19.39 -11.31
C ILE A 105 7.74 18.96 -10.12
N ARG A 106 9.06 19.17 -10.20
CA ARG A 106 10.03 18.69 -9.17
C ARG A 106 9.68 19.11 -7.74
N SER A 107 9.08 20.29 -7.54
CA SER A 107 8.75 20.79 -6.19
C SER A 107 7.49 20.15 -5.58
N LYS A 108 6.63 19.53 -6.39
CA LYS A 108 5.33 19.00 -5.95
C LYS A 108 5.29 17.48 -6.04
N ASP A 109 5.80 16.94 -7.13
CA ASP A 109 5.72 15.52 -7.46
C ASP A 109 6.98 14.77 -7.05
N HIS A 110 7.17 14.64 -5.74
CA HIS A 110 8.26 13.85 -5.19
C HIS A 110 8.09 12.36 -5.54
N LEU A 111 9.21 11.64 -5.64
CA LEU A 111 9.19 10.20 -5.87
C LEU A 111 8.47 9.49 -4.70
N LEU A 112 8.87 9.82 -3.47
CA LEU A 112 8.27 9.34 -2.24
C LEU A 112 7.38 10.42 -1.64
N ASN A 113 6.07 10.30 -1.85
CA ASN A 113 5.08 11.17 -1.23
C ASN A 113 4.71 10.66 0.16
N TRP A 114 4.38 11.55 1.09
CA TRP A 114 3.90 11.16 2.43
C TRP A 114 2.70 10.21 2.38
N LYS A 115 1.75 10.44 1.46
CA LYS A 115 0.61 9.53 1.24
C LYS A 115 1.04 8.12 0.84
N LEU A 116 2.11 8.01 0.06
CA LEU A 116 2.68 6.74 -0.37
C LEU A 116 3.39 6.04 0.79
N LEU A 117 4.18 6.79 1.57
CA LEU A 117 4.85 6.27 2.77
C LEU A 117 3.85 5.79 3.83
N LEU A 118 2.78 6.56 4.08
CA LEU A 118 1.73 6.18 5.02
C LEU A 118 1.03 4.90 4.56
N HIS A 119 0.73 4.77 3.28
CA HIS A 119 0.17 3.52 2.75
C HIS A 119 1.14 2.34 2.92
N ALA A 120 2.41 2.51 2.54
CA ALA A 120 3.43 1.46 2.66
C ALA A 120 3.62 1.01 4.11
N TYR A 121 3.88 1.93 5.04
CA TYR A 121 4.18 1.58 6.43
C TYR A 121 2.94 1.25 7.26
N MET A 122 1.92 2.11 7.22
CA MET A 122 0.79 1.97 8.15
C MET A 122 -0.24 0.94 7.68
N PHE A 123 -0.36 0.70 6.38
CA PHE A 123 -1.37 -0.24 5.86
C PHE A 123 -0.74 -1.57 5.47
N VAL A 124 0.26 -1.56 4.57
CA VAL A 124 0.93 -2.79 4.15
C VAL A 124 1.79 -3.36 5.28
N GLY A 125 2.68 -2.52 5.84
CA GLY A 125 3.67 -2.95 6.82
C GLY A 125 3.06 -3.48 8.12
N ASN A 126 1.96 -2.90 8.60
CA ASN A 126 1.29 -3.44 9.80
C ASN A 126 0.65 -4.80 9.57
N LEU A 127 0.06 -5.04 8.39
CA LEU A 127 -0.54 -6.33 8.05
C LEU A 127 0.54 -7.42 7.90
N GLU A 128 1.65 -7.06 7.26
CA GLU A 128 2.83 -7.90 7.11
C GLU A 128 3.44 -8.26 8.48
N CYS A 129 3.75 -7.25 9.30
CA CYS A 129 4.25 -7.43 10.67
C CYS A 129 3.32 -8.31 11.51
N PHE A 130 2.01 -8.04 11.48
CA PHE A 130 1.02 -8.84 12.20
C PHE A 130 1.06 -10.32 11.78
N THR A 131 1.17 -10.59 10.48
CA THR A 131 1.24 -11.95 9.93
C THR A 131 2.46 -12.70 10.44
N GLU A 132 3.61 -12.04 10.48
CA GLU A 132 4.88 -12.66 10.85
C GLU A 132 4.95 -12.93 12.35
N PHE A 133 4.52 -11.97 13.17
CA PHE A 133 4.38 -12.18 14.61
C PHE A 133 3.36 -13.26 14.93
N PHE A 134 2.26 -13.36 14.17
CA PHE A 134 1.29 -14.43 14.32
C PHE A 134 1.93 -15.81 14.06
N CYS A 135 2.67 -15.97 12.96
CA CYS A 135 3.38 -17.22 12.66
C CYS A 135 4.44 -17.56 13.72
N PHE A 136 5.18 -16.56 14.21
CA PHE A 136 6.15 -16.72 15.28
C PHE A 136 5.48 -17.21 16.58
N CYS A 137 4.39 -16.56 17.01
CA CYS A 137 3.66 -16.95 18.22
C CYS A 137 3.00 -18.33 18.06
N TYR A 138 2.49 -18.64 16.87
CA TYR A 138 1.88 -19.93 16.57
C TYR A 138 2.87 -21.09 16.74
N TYR A 139 4.12 -20.93 16.29
CA TYR A 139 5.18 -21.92 16.52
C TYR A 139 5.41 -22.18 18.01
N TRP A 140 5.51 -21.13 18.82
CA TRP A 140 5.72 -21.26 20.27
C TRP A 140 4.57 -21.98 20.98
N ILE A 141 3.33 -21.62 20.64
CA ILE A 141 2.13 -22.23 21.22
C ILE A 141 2.03 -23.71 20.86
N ASP A 142 2.33 -24.09 19.61
CA ASP A 142 2.28 -25.48 19.16
C ASP A 142 3.32 -26.37 19.87
N ASN A 143 4.46 -25.80 20.26
CA ASN A 143 5.47 -26.49 21.06
C ASN A 143 5.17 -26.47 22.58
N GLY A 144 3.97 -26.04 22.99
CA GLY A 144 3.51 -26.11 24.37
C GLY A 144 3.95 -24.96 25.25
N VAL A 145 4.47 -23.87 24.67
CA VAL A 145 4.88 -22.69 25.43
C VAL A 145 3.98 -21.49 25.10
N PRO A 146 3.17 -21.02 26.06
CA PRO A 146 2.20 -19.97 25.82
C PRO A 146 2.87 -18.60 25.70
N PHE A 147 2.29 -17.70 24.89
CA PHE A 147 2.87 -16.38 24.61
C PHE A 147 3.19 -15.54 25.86
N TYR A 148 2.38 -15.64 26.92
CA TYR A 148 2.59 -14.85 28.13
C TYR A 148 3.88 -15.22 28.89
N SER A 149 4.40 -16.44 28.73
CA SER A 149 5.56 -16.89 29.51
C SER A 149 6.89 -16.33 29.03
N PHE A 150 6.91 -15.64 27.88
CA PHE A 150 8.12 -15.01 27.33
C PHE A 150 8.11 -13.49 27.45
N ILE A 151 6.99 -12.89 27.86
CA ILE A 151 6.89 -11.44 28.03
C ILE A 151 7.66 -11.07 29.31
N PHE A 152 8.51 -10.04 29.21
CA PHE A 152 9.40 -9.51 30.25
C PHE A 152 10.46 -10.49 30.76
N THR A 153 10.83 -11.47 29.93
CA THR A 153 11.77 -12.54 30.31
C THR A 153 13.23 -12.19 29.98
N PHE A 154 13.49 -11.30 29.01
CA PHE A 154 14.82 -10.74 28.65
C PHE A 154 15.94 -11.81 28.63
N GLU A 155 15.74 -12.86 27.84
CA GLU A 155 16.65 -14.02 27.68
C GLU A 155 16.83 -14.92 28.92
N ASN A 156 16.39 -14.50 30.10
CA ASN A 156 16.30 -15.35 31.29
C ASN A 156 14.99 -16.11 31.28
N PHE A 157 14.88 -17.15 30.42
CA PHE A 157 13.73 -18.05 30.39
C PHE A 157 13.28 -18.36 31.83
N GLY A 158 12.06 -17.94 32.19
CA GLY A 158 11.60 -17.94 33.57
C GLY A 158 11.78 -19.31 34.26
N SER A 159 11.81 -19.32 35.59
CA SER A 159 11.99 -20.56 36.38
C SER A 159 11.08 -21.70 35.91
N ASP A 160 9.82 -21.38 35.58
CA ASP A 160 8.79 -22.34 35.15
C ASP A 160 9.09 -23.01 33.79
N LEU A 161 9.87 -22.35 32.93
CA LEU A 161 10.28 -22.85 31.61
C LEU A 161 11.58 -23.65 31.68
N THR A 162 12.47 -23.25 32.59
CA THR A 162 13.75 -23.93 32.84
C THR A 162 13.55 -25.33 33.44
N ASP A 163 12.41 -25.56 34.11
CA ASP A 163 12.03 -26.88 34.63
C ASP A 163 11.50 -27.85 33.56
N LYS A 164 10.98 -27.33 32.43
CA LYS A 164 10.41 -28.16 31.34
C LYS A 164 11.35 -28.38 30.16
N TYR A 165 12.24 -27.42 29.88
CA TYR A 165 13.14 -27.46 28.74
C TYR A 165 14.56 -27.06 29.16
N SER A 166 15.56 -27.73 28.58
CA SER A 166 16.95 -27.30 28.73
C SER A 166 17.18 -25.96 28.02
N ARG A 167 18.12 -25.15 28.52
CA ARG A 167 18.48 -23.87 27.87
C ARG A 167 18.91 -24.04 26.40
N ASP A 168 19.58 -25.14 26.10
CA ASP A 168 20.02 -25.45 24.74
C ASP A 168 18.83 -25.75 23.82
N GLU A 169 17.79 -26.43 24.34
CA GLU A 169 16.57 -26.73 23.59
C GLU A 169 15.78 -25.46 23.28
N LEU A 170 15.63 -24.56 24.26
CA LEU A 170 14.94 -23.27 24.09
C LEU A 170 15.67 -22.36 23.08
N THR A 171 17.00 -22.44 23.05
CA THR A 171 17.82 -21.70 22.08
C THR A 171 17.60 -22.24 20.66
N ILE A 172 17.60 -23.56 20.47
CA ILE A 172 17.30 -24.19 19.19
C ILE A 172 15.87 -23.86 18.72
N MET A 173 14.89 -23.88 19.63
CA MET A 173 13.51 -23.49 19.32
C MET A 173 13.42 -22.03 18.89
N THR A 174 14.20 -21.14 19.50
CA THR A 174 14.27 -19.73 19.11
C THR A 174 14.81 -19.57 17.69
N TYR A 175 15.85 -20.30 17.31
CA TYR A 175 16.40 -20.30 15.94
C TYR A 175 15.40 -20.79 14.89
N VAL A 176 14.61 -21.82 15.22
CA VAL A 176 13.53 -22.30 14.35
C VAL A 176 12.41 -21.25 14.25
N ALA A 177 12.01 -20.62 15.36
CA ALA A 177 11.00 -19.57 15.38
C ALA A 177 11.42 -18.35 14.53
N GLN A 178 12.69 -17.93 14.61
CA GLN A 178 13.26 -16.89 13.76
C GLN A 178 13.21 -17.26 12.27
N SER A 179 13.47 -18.52 11.96
CA SER A 179 13.40 -19.04 10.59
C SER A 179 11.95 -19.09 10.09
N VAL A 180 10.97 -19.37 10.95
CA VAL A 180 9.53 -19.29 10.65
C VAL A 180 9.11 -17.85 10.32
N TYR A 181 9.56 -16.87 11.11
CA TYR A 181 9.33 -15.45 10.85
C TYR A 181 9.86 -15.07 9.46
N TYR A 182 11.14 -15.34 9.20
CA TYR A 182 11.78 -15.08 7.91
C TYR A 182 11.03 -15.75 6.73
N CYS A 183 10.61 -17.01 6.87
CA CYS A 183 9.84 -17.68 5.83
C CYS A 183 8.48 -17.03 5.57
N SER A 184 7.86 -16.50 6.62
CA SER A 184 6.55 -15.84 6.54
C SER A 184 6.66 -14.49 5.83
N VAL A 185 7.72 -13.71 6.10
CA VAL A 185 8.02 -12.44 5.40
C VAL A 185 8.19 -12.70 3.90
N CYS A 186 9.06 -13.65 3.51
CA CYS A 186 9.31 -13.96 2.10
C CYS A 186 8.02 -14.36 1.36
N LEU A 187 7.14 -15.12 2.03
CA LEU A 187 5.89 -15.56 1.44
C LEU A 187 4.86 -14.44 1.34
N PHE A 188 4.75 -13.59 2.38
CA PHE A 188 3.87 -12.43 2.33
C PHE A 188 4.31 -11.44 1.25
N GLN A 189 5.62 -11.22 1.09
CA GLN A 189 6.16 -10.35 0.05
C GLN A 189 5.82 -10.81 -1.36
N PHE A 190 5.74 -12.12 -1.61
CA PHE A 190 5.24 -12.61 -2.89
C PHE A 190 3.84 -12.08 -3.20
N PHE A 191 2.93 -12.09 -2.23
CA PHE A 191 1.59 -11.50 -2.40
C PHE A 191 1.64 -9.97 -2.49
N ASN A 192 2.47 -9.33 -1.66
CA ASN A 192 2.66 -7.88 -1.71
C ASN A 192 3.15 -7.40 -3.07
N TYR A 193 3.99 -8.18 -3.76
CA TYR A 193 4.43 -7.90 -5.12
C TYR A 193 3.25 -7.77 -6.09
N PHE A 194 2.30 -8.71 -6.08
CA PHE A 194 1.15 -8.64 -6.98
C PHE A 194 0.18 -7.52 -6.61
N ALA A 195 -0.02 -7.25 -5.31
CA ALA A 195 -0.81 -6.11 -4.85
C ALA A 195 -0.21 -4.78 -5.36
N THR A 196 1.09 -4.57 -5.15
CA THR A 196 1.76 -3.29 -5.43
C THR A 196 2.14 -3.09 -6.89
N ARG A 197 2.04 -4.14 -7.73
CA ARG A 197 2.31 -4.08 -9.18
C ARG A 197 1.45 -3.04 -9.90
N THR A 198 0.18 -2.92 -9.54
CA THR A 198 -0.74 -1.95 -10.14
C THR A 198 -1.16 -0.90 -9.11
N ARG A 199 -1.27 0.36 -9.54
CA ARG A 199 -1.76 1.45 -8.66
C ARG A 199 -3.25 1.69 -8.80
N HIS A 200 -3.76 1.59 -10.02
CA HIS A 200 -5.16 1.91 -10.34
C HIS A 200 -5.91 0.77 -11.03
N THR A 201 -5.25 0.00 -11.90
CA THR A 201 -5.87 -1.13 -12.62
C THR A 201 -5.98 -2.36 -11.73
N SER A 202 -6.94 -3.24 -12.03
CA SER A 202 -7.05 -4.52 -11.33
C SER A 202 -5.93 -5.47 -11.77
N ILE A 203 -5.48 -6.34 -10.87
CA ILE A 203 -4.60 -7.46 -11.19
C ILE A 203 -5.17 -8.32 -12.33
N LEU A 204 -6.51 -8.48 -12.39
CA LEU A 204 -7.17 -9.27 -13.43
C LEU A 204 -7.12 -8.63 -14.82
N GLU A 205 -7.01 -7.30 -14.88
CA GLU A 205 -6.93 -6.56 -16.14
C GLU A 205 -5.46 -6.47 -16.59
N HIS A 206 -4.56 -6.27 -15.64
CA HIS A 206 -3.11 -6.26 -15.85
C HIS A 206 -2.48 -7.60 -15.41
N ASN A 207 -2.93 -8.67 -16.07
CA ASN A 207 -2.56 -10.03 -15.70
C ASN A 207 -1.05 -10.33 -15.89
N PRO A 208 -0.43 -11.08 -14.95
CA PRO A 208 0.98 -11.48 -15.04
C PRO A 208 1.29 -12.42 -16.20
N ILE A 209 0.35 -13.31 -16.53
CA ILE A 209 0.57 -14.47 -17.41
C ILE A 209 0.15 -14.16 -18.86
N TRP A 210 -0.97 -13.45 -19.03
CA TRP A 210 -1.57 -13.18 -20.34
C TRP A 210 -1.96 -11.72 -20.48
N GLY A 211 -1.83 -11.15 -21.69
CA GLY A 211 -2.29 -9.79 -22.01
C GLY A 211 -1.18 -8.73 -22.08
N LYS A 212 -1.60 -7.45 -22.05
CA LYS A 212 -0.72 -6.29 -22.28
C LYS A 212 0.30 -6.06 -21.16
N GLY A 213 -0.02 -6.47 -19.93
CA GLY A 213 0.81 -6.35 -18.72
C GLY A 213 1.75 -7.52 -18.42
N ARG A 214 2.04 -8.37 -19.41
CA ARG A 214 2.80 -9.60 -19.23
C ARG A 214 4.24 -9.35 -18.79
N ASN A 215 4.63 -9.97 -17.67
CA ASN A 215 5.98 -9.93 -17.14
C ASN A 215 6.36 -11.32 -16.60
N TRP A 216 7.07 -12.12 -17.42
CA TRP A 216 7.52 -13.46 -17.05
C TRP A 216 8.70 -13.45 -16.06
N ILE A 217 9.41 -12.34 -15.97
CA ILE A 217 10.58 -12.19 -15.09
C ILE A 217 10.15 -12.37 -13.63
N VAL A 218 8.91 -12.02 -13.28
CA VAL A 218 8.36 -12.19 -11.93
C VAL A 218 8.37 -13.65 -11.47
N PHE A 219 7.99 -14.58 -12.34
CA PHE A 219 7.97 -16.01 -11.98
C PHE A 219 9.39 -16.55 -11.83
N GLY A 220 10.32 -16.10 -12.68
CA GLY A 220 11.75 -16.42 -12.53
C GLY A 220 12.31 -15.90 -11.21
N ALA A 221 12.05 -14.63 -10.88
CA ALA A 221 12.47 -14.00 -9.63
C ALA A 221 11.87 -14.69 -8.39
N THR A 222 10.60 -15.12 -8.46
CA THR A 222 9.94 -15.86 -7.39
C THR A 222 10.63 -17.20 -7.15
N ILE A 223 10.95 -17.95 -8.22
CA ILE A 223 11.62 -19.24 -8.11
C ILE A 223 13.02 -19.06 -7.51
N ILE A 224 13.74 -18.01 -7.91
CA ILE A 224 15.07 -17.69 -7.36
C ILE A 224 14.96 -17.36 -5.86
N SER A 225 14.03 -16.49 -5.46
CA SER A 225 13.84 -16.14 -4.04
C SER A 225 13.40 -17.35 -3.21
N ALA A 226 12.46 -18.16 -3.69
CA ALA A 226 12.07 -19.39 -3.01
C ALA A 226 13.25 -20.39 -2.89
N SER A 227 14.12 -20.46 -3.90
CA SER A 227 15.33 -21.29 -3.85
C SER A 227 16.33 -20.80 -2.81
N ILE A 228 16.54 -19.48 -2.70
CA ILE A 228 17.38 -18.87 -1.67
C ILE A 228 16.80 -19.15 -0.28
N GLN A 229 15.49 -19.01 -0.10
CA GLN A 229 14.82 -19.32 1.16
C GLN A 229 15.01 -20.79 1.57
N LEU A 230 14.85 -21.73 0.65
CA LEU A 230 15.08 -23.16 0.91
C LEU A 230 16.55 -23.46 1.22
N LEU A 231 17.47 -22.83 0.51
CA LEU A 231 18.92 -22.98 0.73
C LEU A 231 19.29 -22.54 2.16
N ILE A 232 18.80 -21.38 2.62
CA ILE A 232 19.13 -20.86 3.94
C ILE A 232 18.52 -21.68 5.07
N THR A 233 17.30 -22.21 4.90
CA THR A 233 16.58 -22.90 5.99
C THR A 233 16.80 -24.41 6.05
N LYS A 234 17.19 -25.06 4.95
CA LYS A 234 17.37 -26.52 4.90
C LYS A 234 18.82 -26.97 4.91
N VAL A 235 19.76 -26.14 4.47
CA VAL A 235 21.17 -26.54 4.37
C VAL A 235 21.81 -26.51 5.75
N ARG A 236 22.30 -27.67 6.19
CA ARG A 236 22.92 -27.87 7.51
C ARG A 236 24.06 -26.90 7.82
N TRP A 237 24.86 -26.54 6.81
CA TRP A 237 25.96 -25.58 6.98
C TRP A 237 25.46 -24.20 7.46
N PHE A 238 24.33 -23.71 6.93
CA PHE A 238 23.73 -22.45 7.38
C PHE A 238 23.12 -22.58 8.78
N ASN A 239 22.54 -23.73 9.10
CA ASN A 239 21.98 -24.00 10.43
C ASN A 239 23.07 -23.98 11.51
N ASP A 240 24.22 -24.61 11.24
CA ASP A 240 25.32 -24.74 12.19
C ASP A 240 26.09 -23.41 12.36
N VAL A 241 26.30 -22.64 11.29
CA VAL A 241 27.12 -21.40 11.31
C VAL A 241 26.30 -20.16 11.69
N PHE A 242 25.07 -20.04 11.19
CA PHE A 242 24.25 -18.82 11.34
C PHE A 242 23.04 -19.00 12.23
N HIS A 243 22.95 -20.13 12.94
CA HIS A 243 21.88 -20.41 13.90
C HIS A 243 20.49 -20.30 13.27
N THR A 244 20.31 -21.00 12.15
CA THR A 244 19.02 -21.13 11.47
C THR A 244 18.43 -22.52 11.68
N GLY A 245 17.11 -22.64 11.54
CA GLY A 245 16.37 -23.85 11.87
C GLY A 245 15.51 -24.36 10.70
N PRO A 246 15.37 -25.69 10.55
CA PRO A 246 14.53 -26.26 9.51
C PRO A 246 13.05 -25.96 9.77
N VAL A 247 12.43 -25.23 8.85
CA VAL A 247 11.02 -24.85 8.95
C VAL A 247 10.13 -25.93 8.33
N SER A 248 9.04 -26.27 9.04
CA SER A 248 7.96 -27.10 8.52
C SER A 248 6.86 -26.24 7.89
N VAL A 249 6.26 -26.73 6.80
CA VAL A 249 5.24 -25.98 6.03
C VAL A 249 4.05 -25.56 6.89
N LYS A 250 3.68 -26.36 7.90
CA LYS A 250 2.58 -26.09 8.84
C LYS A 250 2.63 -24.66 9.43
N TYR A 251 3.81 -24.17 9.78
CA TYR A 251 3.97 -22.87 10.43
C TYR A 251 3.92 -21.68 9.47
N VAL A 252 4.02 -21.93 8.16
CA VAL A 252 4.01 -20.90 7.11
C VAL A 252 2.63 -20.79 6.43
N ILE A 253 1.75 -21.79 6.61
CA ILE A 253 0.39 -21.78 6.06
C ILE A 253 -0.40 -20.51 6.45
N PRO A 254 -0.35 -19.99 7.69
CA PRO A 254 -1.09 -18.77 8.02
C PRO A 254 -0.66 -17.56 7.16
N ALA A 255 0.63 -17.48 6.79
CA ALA A 255 1.13 -16.42 5.92
C ALA A 255 0.52 -16.48 4.50
N LEU A 256 0.16 -17.67 3.99
CA LEU A 256 -0.62 -17.78 2.75
C LEU A 256 -2.02 -17.16 2.90
N GLY A 257 -2.68 -17.41 4.03
CA GLY A 257 -4.02 -16.89 4.32
C GLY A 257 -4.03 -15.37 4.42
N PHE A 258 -3.11 -14.80 5.21
CA PHE A 258 -2.98 -13.35 5.34
C PHE A 258 -2.47 -12.68 4.06
N GLY A 259 -1.59 -13.32 3.30
CA GLY A 259 -1.15 -12.83 1.99
C GLY A 259 -2.30 -12.78 0.96
N MET A 260 -3.17 -13.80 0.96
CA MET A 260 -4.37 -13.78 0.12
C MET A 260 -5.38 -12.71 0.58
N LEU A 261 -5.54 -12.54 1.90
CA LEU A 261 -6.33 -11.45 2.46
C LEU A 261 -5.80 -10.09 2.00
N TRP A 262 -4.47 -9.90 1.99
CA TRP A 262 -3.83 -8.68 1.51
C TRP A 262 -4.18 -8.38 0.05
N LEU A 263 -4.08 -9.39 -0.84
CA LEU A 263 -4.49 -9.23 -2.24
C LEU A 263 -5.94 -8.77 -2.38
N ILE A 264 -6.85 -9.37 -1.59
CA ILE A 264 -8.27 -9.04 -1.61
C ILE A 264 -8.49 -7.61 -1.11
N LEU A 265 -7.84 -7.21 -0.02
CA LEU A 265 -7.95 -5.86 0.54
C LEU A 265 -7.44 -4.79 -0.43
N ASP A 266 -6.33 -5.05 -1.10
CA ASP A 266 -5.77 -4.12 -2.08
C ASP A 266 -6.62 -4.04 -3.37
N GLU A 267 -7.12 -5.17 -3.88
CA GLU A 267 -8.07 -5.16 -5.00
C GLU A 267 -9.38 -4.47 -4.65
N LEU A 268 -9.90 -4.69 -3.44
CA LEU A 268 -11.08 -3.99 -2.94
C LEU A 268 -10.83 -2.48 -2.85
N ARG A 269 -9.66 -2.06 -2.33
CA ARG A 269 -9.26 -0.64 -2.29
C ARG A 269 -9.24 -0.04 -3.70
N LYS A 270 -8.60 -0.71 -4.66
CA LYS A 270 -8.54 -0.25 -6.06
C LYS A 270 -9.93 -0.20 -6.70
N TRP A 271 -10.76 -1.21 -6.46
CA TRP A 271 -12.14 -1.25 -6.94
C TRP A 271 -12.99 -0.11 -6.36
N CYS A 272 -12.88 0.16 -5.05
CA CYS A 272 -13.54 1.28 -4.40
C CYS A 272 -13.15 2.62 -5.02
N ILE A 273 -11.85 2.82 -5.31
CA ILE A 273 -11.36 4.05 -5.96
C ILE A 273 -11.90 4.21 -7.39
N ARG A 274 -12.02 3.11 -8.15
CA ARG A 274 -12.56 3.12 -9.53
C ARG A 274 -14.07 3.33 -9.57
N LYS A 275 -14.82 2.65 -8.71
CA LYS A 275 -16.29 2.64 -8.73
C LYS A 275 -16.88 3.85 -8.01
N TYR A 276 -16.22 4.33 -6.96
CA TYR A 276 -16.64 5.49 -6.18
C TYR A 276 -15.51 6.53 -6.11
N PRO A 277 -15.18 7.20 -7.23
CA PRO A 277 -14.25 8.33 -7.19
C PRO A 277 -14.70 9.42 -6.21
N CYS A 278 -16.01 9.47 -5.90
CA CYS A 278 -16.63 10.37 -4.91
C CYS A 278 -17.19 9.64 -3.65
N GLY A 279 -16.82 8.39 -3.34
CA GLY A 279 -17.25 7.70 -2.08
C GLY A 279 -16.40 8.10 -0.87
N PHE A 280 -16.66 7.66 0.38
CA PHE A 280 -15.87 8.07 1.57
C PHE A 280 -14.33 7.94 1.39
N LEU A 281 -13.85 6.83 0.81
CA LEU A 281 -12.43 6.63 0.46
C LEU A 281 -11.97 7.54 -0.70
N GLY A 282 -12.86 7.84 -1.65
CA GLY A 282 -12.63 8.83 -2.70
C GLY A 282 -12.75 10.28 -2.22
N LYS A 283 -13.51 10.55 -1.15
CA LYS A 283 -13.79 11.84 -0.51
C LYS A 283 -12.71 12.25 0.48
N ILE A 284 -12.07 11.29 1.16
CA ILE A 284 -10.76 11.51 1.83
C ILE A 284 -9.68 11.88 0.79
N ALA A 285 -9.83 11.45 -0.47
CA ALA A 285 -8.99 11.90 -1.59
C ALA A 285 -9.52 13.17 -2.29
N CYS A 286 -10.83 13.44 -2.25
CA CYS A 286 -11.50 14.61 -2.82
C CYS A 286 -11.63 15.74 -1.78
N LEU A 287 -10.48 16.30 -1.38
CA LEU A 287 -10.37 17.72 -1.03
C LEU A 287 -10.40 18.60 -2.30
N GLY A 288 -11.07 18.18 -3.38
CA GLY A 288 -10.88 18.74 -4.73
C GLY A 288 -11.13 20.24 -4.82
N ALA A 289 -12.20 20.74 -4.20
CA ALA A 289 -12.50 22.18 -4.14
C ALA A 289 -11.47 22.96 -3.30
N ALA A 290 -11.01 22.41 -2.17
CA ALA A 290 -9.96 23.03 -1.36
C ALA A 290 -8.60 23.02 -2.07
N VAL A 291 -8.26 21.96 -2.80
CA VAL A 291 -7.07 21.88 -3.65
C VAL A 291 -7.14 22.90 -4.79
N ALA A 292 -8.32 23.11 -5.38
CA ALA A 292 -8.54 24.15 -6.37
C ALA A 292 -8.36 25.56 -5.77
N GLY A 293 -8.84 25.80 -4.55
CA GLY A 293 -8.60 27.05 -3.81
C GLY A 293 -7.12 27.29 -3.51
N TYR A 294 -6.42 26.30 -2.95
CA TYR A 294 -4.97 26.36 -2.74
C TYR A 294 -4.17 26.55 -4.05
N ALA A 295 -4.67 26.04 -5.17
CA ALA A 295 -4.06 26.25 -6.49
C ALA A 295 -4.32 27.67 -7.00
N GLY A 296 -5.54 28.20 -6.83
CA GLY A 296 -5.94 29.57 -7.14
C GLY A 296 -5.12 30.60 -6.37
N HIS A 297 -5.03 30.44 -5.05
CA HIS A 297 -4.24 31.31 -4.19
C HIS A 297 -2.74 31.38 -4.56
N ARG A 298 -2.18 30.28 -5.10
CA ARG A 298 -0.76 30.19 -5.46
C ARG A 298 -0.45 30.56 -6.91
N ILE A 299 -1.46 30.65 -7.78
CA ILE A 299 -1.29 30.91 -9.21
C ILE A 299 -2.02 32.21 -9.54
N SER A 300 -1.27 33.30 -9.66
CA SER A 300 -1.84 34.60 -10.03
C SER A 300 -2.42 34.57 -11.45
N GLY A 301 -3.70 34.97 -11.58
CA GLY A 301 -4.35 35.14 -12.88
C GLY A 301 -5.26 33.99 -13.33
N LEU A 302 -5.67 33.10 -12.43
CA LEU A 302 -6.67 32.06 -12.76
C LEU A 302 -7.99 32.69 -13.24
N GLY A 303 -8.50 32.20 -14.37
CA GLY A 303 -9.68 32.77 -15.02
C GLY A 303 -11.00 32.37 -14.37
N ARG A 304 -11.17 31.10 -14.01
CA ARG A 304 -12.38 30.60 -13.35
C ARG A 304 -12.09 29.34 -12.54
N ILE A 305 -12.69 29.23 -11.35
CA ILE A 305 -12.73 27.98 -10.57
C ILE A 305 -14.19 27.58 -10.40
N THR A 306 -14.52 26.35 -10.79
CA THR A 306 -15.85 25.78 -10.56
C THR A 306 -15.75 24.67 -9.51
N GLY A 307 -16.37 24.89 -8.34
CA GLY A 307 -16.40 23.94 -7.23
C GLY A 307 -17.71 23.16 -7.20
N LEU A 308 -17.64 21.85 -6.98
CA LEU A 308 -18.81 21.02 -6.66
C LEU A 308 -18.66 20.53 -5.22
N ASP A 309 -19.61 20.87 -4.37
CA ASP A 309 -19.66 20.46 -2.95
C ASP A 309 -18.35 20.68 -2.16
N PRO A 310 -17.95 21.95 -1.93
CA PRO A 310 -16.82 22.23 -1.05
C PRO A 310 -17.04 21.58 0.32
N ALA A 311 -16.01 20.90 0.84
CA ALA A 311 -16.13 20.09 2.05
C ALA A 311 -16.49 20.94 3.28
N SER A 312 -17.50 20.54 4.04
CA SER A 312 -17.87 21.11 5.36
C SER A 312 -16.99 20.61 6.52
N PRO A 313 -16.70 19.29 6.67
CA PRO A 313 -16.01 18.83 7.87
C PRO A 313 -14.60 19.42 7.96
N PHE A 314 -14.32 20.16 9.04
CA PHE A 314 -13.06 20.84 9.36
C PHE A 314 -12.73 22.11 8.55
N PHE A 315 -13.60 22.57 7.63
CA PHE A 315 -13.38 23.78 6.80
C PHE A 315 -14.48 24.83 6.90
N GLU A 316 -15.54 24.54 7.65
CA GLU A 316 -16.62 25.49 7.92
C GLU A 316 -16.16 26.54 8.95
N ASN A 317 -16.30 27.83 8.63
CA ASN A 317 -15.86 28.97 9.45
C ASN A 317 -14.34 29.05 9.74
N THR A 318 -13.50 28.52 8.85
CA THR A 318 -12.04 28.66 8.93
C THR A 318 -11.52 29.82 8.08
N ASP A 319 -10.24 30.18 8.27
CA ASP A 319 -9.58 31.27 7.56
C ASP A 319 -9.65 31.08 6.02
N PRO A 320 -9.92 32.15 5.22
CA PRO A 320 -9.95 32.08 3.76
C PRO A 320 -8.74 31.40 3.12
N ILE A 321 -7.57 31.39 3.78
CA ILE A 321 -6.36 30.71 3.29
C ILE A 321 -6.52 29.18 3.19
N VAL A 322 -7.38 28.57 3.99
CA VAL A 322 -7.50 27.11 4.08
C VAL A 322 -8.77 26.55 3.43
N ARG A 323 -9.63 27.42 2.91
CA ARG A 323 -10.87 27.06 2.21
C ARG A 323 -10.88 27.73 0.83
N LEU A 324 -11.79 27.28 -0.04
CA LEU A 324 -12.02 27.98 -1.31
C LEU A 324 -12.57 29.38 -0.99
N ASP A 325 -12.16 30.41 -1.72
CA ASP A 325 -12.61 31.79 -1.53
C ASP A 325 -12.82 32.48 -2.89
N PRO A 326 -13.71 33.49 -3.01
CA PRO A 326 -13.89 34.22 -4.27
C PRO A 326 -12.60 34.87 -4.78
N SER A 327 -11.64 35.17 -3.90
CA SER A 327 -10.34 35.73 -4.30
C SER A 327 -9.38 34.75 -4.98
N ASP A 328 -9.69 33.44 -5.00
CA ASP A 328 -8.81 32.41 -5.56
C ASP A 328 -8.77 32.42 -7.11
N ALA A 329 -9.74 33.06 -7.78
CA ALA A 329 -9.73 33.27 -9.23
C ALA A 329 -10.47 34.56 -9.63
N LYS A 330 -10.43 34.92 -10.91
CA LYS A 330 -11.24 36.04 -11.44
C LYS A 330 -12.75 35.78 -11.34
N PHE A 331 -13.17 34.53 -11.22
CA PHE A 331 -14.56 34.13 -11.02
C PHE A 331 -14.61 32.74 -10.39
N VAL A 332 -15.26 32.60 -9.24
CA VAL A 332 -15.43 31.33 -8.54
C VAL A 332 -16.91 31.00 -8.47
N ASP A 333 -17.33 29.92 -9.13
CA ASP A 333 -18.72 29.43 -9.05
C ASP A 333 -18.80 28.09 -8.35
N ILE A 334 -19.78 27.94 -7.46
CA ILE A 334 -19.92 26.76 -6.63
C ILE A 334 -21.31 26.18 -6.80
N ILE A 335 -21.39 24.86 -6.90
CA ILE A 335 -22.64 24.12 -6.94
C ILE A 335 -22.72 23.27 -5.67
N HIS A 336 -23.70 23.57 -4.83
CA HIS A 336 -24.00 22.86 -3.59
C HIS A 336 -25.09 21.82 -3.87
N THR A 337 -24.73 20.54 -3.88
CA THR A 337 -25.63 19.41 -4.12
C THR A 337 -25.81 18.50 -2.90
N ASP A 338 -24.91 18.54 -1.91
CA ASP A 338 -24.94 17.73 -0.68
C ASP A 338 -24.44 18.48 0.58
N GLY A 339 -25.23 19.44 1.07
CA GLY A 339 -24.95 20.22 2.28
C GLY A 339 -25.64 19.70 3.57
N SER A 340 -25.99 18.42 3.64
CA SER A 340 -26.69 17.88 4.81
C SER A 340 -25.78 17.84 6.07
N PRO A 341 -26.31 17.92 7.30
CA PRO A 341 -25.49 17.90 8.51
C PRO A 341 -24.62 16.65 8.56
N THR A 342 -23.40 16.75 9.12
CA THR A 342 -22.43 15.62 9.19
C THR A 342 -23.02 14.36 9.83
N LEU A 343 -23.98 14.52 10.75
CA LEU A 343 -24.71 13.43 11.40
C LEU A 343 -25.61 12.63 10.44
N LEU A 344 -26.03 13.24 9.32
CA LEU A 344 -26.91 12.67 8.31
C LEU A 344 -26.16 12.30 7.00
N LEU A 345 -24.84 12.09 7.07
CA LEU A 345 -23.97 11.71 5.94
C LEU A 345 -23.77 12.80 4.85
N GLY A 346 -24.07 14.06 5.13
CA GLY A 346 -23.67 15.17 4.26
C GLY A 346 -22.25 15.65 4.54
N PHE A 347 -21.53 15.97 3.46
CA PHE A 347 -20.12 16.34 3.52
C PHE A 347 -19.79 17.68 2.85
N GLY A 348 -20.74 18.31 2.15
CA GLY A 348 -20.62 19.66 1.61
C GLY A 348 -21.02 20.73 2.62
N THR A 349 -20.54 21.95 2.45
CA THR A 349 -21.02 23.12 3.22
C THR A 349 -22.24 23.74 2.54
N LEU A 350 -23.16 24.32 3.31
CA LEU A 350 -24.21 25.19 2.79
C LEU A 350 -23.82 26.67 2.83
N THR A 351 -22.70 27.00 3.48
CA THR A 351 -22.20 28.37 3.55
C THR A 351 -21.85 28.88 2.16
N GLN A 352 -22.05 30.18 1.93
CA GLN A 352 -21.64 30.80 0.68
C GLN A 352 -20.11 30.93 0.63
N VAL A 353 -19.50 30.42 -0.45
CA VAL A 353 -18.03 30.34 -0.57
C VAL A 353 -17.50 30.85 -1.92
N GLY A 354 -18.33 30.99 -2.96
CA GLY A 354 -17.96 31.53 -4.27
C GLY A 354 -18.54 32.92 -4.56
N ASP A 355 -18.15 33.49 -5.70
CA ASP A 355 -18.80 34.68 -6.28
C ASP A 355 -20.27 34.40 -6.61
N VAL A 356 -20.55 33.16 -7.07
CA VAL A 356 -21.89 32.68 -7.38
C VAL A 356 -22.06 31.26 -6.88
N ASP A 357 -23.05 31.07 -6.01
CA ASP A 357 -23.36 29.77 -5.42
C ASP A 357 -24.75 29.30 -5.88
N PHE A 358 -24.80 28.10 -6.46
CA PHE A 358 -26.01 27.45 -6.92
C PHE A 358 -26.43 26.35 -5.94
N TYR A 359 -27.70 26.35 -5.55
CA TYR A 359 -28.27 25.37 -4.63
C TYR A 359 -29.38 24.54 -5.30
N PRO A 360 -29.07 23.60 -6.22
CA PRO A 360 -30.05 22.68 -6.78
C PRO A 360 -30.84 21.97 -5.68
N ASN A 361 -32.18 21.99 -5.77
CA ASN A 361 -33.08 21.42 -4.76
C ASN A 361 -32.80 21.89 -3.31
N GLY A 362 -32.35 23.14 -3.14
CA GLY A 362 -32.07 23.70 -1.82
C GLY A 362 -30.73 23.25 -1.22
N GLY A 363 -29.81 22.74 -2.04
CA GLY A 363 -28.48 22.31 -1.59
C GLY A 363 -28.45 20.93 -0.93
N MET A 364 -29.55 20.19 -1.04
CA MET A 364 -29.75 18.89 -0.38
C MET A 364 -30.12 17.81 -1.40
N ASN A 365 -30.13 16.55 -0.96
CA ASN A 365 -30.51 15.32 -1.69
C ASN A 365 -31.20 15.53 -3.06
N GLN A 366 -30.49 15.16 -4.13
CA GLN A 366 -30.99 15.26 -5.51
C GLN A 366 -31.92 14.08 -5.85
N ARG A 367 -33.03 14.35 -6.55
CA ARG A 367 -34.14 13.39 -6.81
C ARG A 367 -33.75 12.08 -7.50
N SER A 368 -32.62 12.06 -8.21
CA SER A 368 -32.14 10.89 -8.96
C SER A 368 -31.00 10.13 -8.28
N CYS A 369 -30.58 10.56 -7.07
CA CYS A 369 -29.61 9.82 -6.27
C CYS A 369 -30.38 8.78 -5.44
N ASP A 370 -30.32 7.51 -5.84
CA ASP A 370 -30.90 6.42 -5.05
C ASP A 370 -30.30 6.42 -3.65
N LYS A 371 -31.16 6.36 -2.62
CA LYS A 371 -30.79 6.30 -1.19
C LYS A 371 -30.15 4.95 -0.81
N THR A 372 -29.10 4.55 -1.53
CA THR A 372 -28.45 3.24 -1.36
C THR A 372 -27.61 3.18 -0.08
N SER A 373 -27.10 4.32 0.39
CA SER A 373 -26.34 4.44 1.64
C SER A 373 -27.20 4.25 2.90
N ALA A 374 -28.47 4.67 2.88
CA ALA A 374 -29.39 4.45 4.01
C ALA A 374 -29.83 2.98 4.13
N LYS A 375 -29.99 2.27 3.00
CA LYS A 375 -30.36 0.84 3.00
C LYS A 375 -29.22 -0.06 3.51
N LEU A 376 -27.96 0.29 3.27
CA LEU A 376 -26.82 -0.51 3.74
C LEU A 376 -26.68 -0.45 5.26
N ILE A 377 -26.88 0.73 5.86
CA ILE A 377 -26.83 0.91 7.33
C ILE A 377 -28.03 0.24 8.00
N HIS A 378 -29.22 0.32 7.39
CA HIS A 378 -30.41 -0.39 7.88
C HIS A 378 -30.30 -1.92 7.75
N ALA A 379 -29.61 -2.42 6.72
CA ALA A 379 -29.35 -3.85 6.52
C ALA A 379 -28.28 -4.40 7.48
N ILE A 380 -27.30 -3.58 7.86
CA ILE A 380 -26.25 -3.96 8.82
C ILE A 380 -26.78 -3.91 10.27
N LEU A 381 -27.70 -2.98 10.59
CA LEU A 381 -28.25 -2.83 11.95
C LEU A 381 -29.38 -3.80 12.30
N ASN A 382 -30.02 -4.46 11.31
CA ASN A 382 -31.15 -5.38 11.52
C ASN A 382 -30.77 -6.87 11.48
N LEU A 383 -29.49 -7.24 11.62
CA LEU A 383 -29.08 -8.64 11.78
C LEU A 383 -29.30 -9.10 13.23
N GLY A 384 -30.56 -9.27 13.61
CA GLY A 384 -31.03 -10.18 14.67
C GLY A 384 -31.30 -11.59 14.11
N PRO A 385 -31.45 -12.62 14.95
CA PRO A 385 -31.06 -13.99 14.65
C PRO A 385 -31.85 -14.59 13.49
N LEU A 386 -31.10 -15.30 12.63
CA LEU A 386 -31.61 -16.15 11.55
C LEU A 386 -32.64 -17.17 12.08
N ASP A 387 -33.92 -16.93 11.82
CA ASP A 387 -34.94 -17.98 11.85
C ASP A 387 -34.93 -18.73 10.52
N ILE A 388 -34.33 -19.91 10.60
CA ILE A 388 -34.15 -20.90 9.54
C ILE A 388 -35.42 -21.75 9.45
N PHE A 389 -36.61 -21.20 9.19
CA PHE A 389 -37.78 -22.01 8.80
C PHE A 389 -38.82 -21.13 8.09
N GLY A 390 -38.98 -21.32 6.78
CA GLY A 390 -40.11 -20.77 6.03
C GLY A 390 -41.36 -21.64 6.15
N PRO A 391 -42.54 -21.02 6.05
CA PRO A 391 -43.64 -21.60 5.28
C PRO A 391 -44.09 -20.60 4.18
N MET A 392 -44.08 -21.02 2.92
CA MET A 392 -45.20 -21.64 2.19
C MET A 392 -46.29 -20.63 1.81
N ASP A 393 -46.41 -20.44 0.49
CA ASP A 393 -47.47 -19.74 -0.23
C ASP A 393 -48.87 -20.09 0.29
N ILE A 394 -49.72 -19.08 0.52
CA ILE A 394 -51.15 -19.13 0.20
C ILE A 394 -51.64 -17.73 -0.20
N GLN A 395 -52.03 -17.64 -1.48
CA GLN A 395 -52.89 -16.66 -2.19
C GLN A 395 -52.35 -15.27 -2.55
#